data_AF-A0A953A0B1-F1
#
_entry.id   AF-A0A953A0B1-F1
#
_cell.length_a   1.000
_cell.length_b   1.000
_cell.length_c   1.000
_cell.angle_alpha   90.00
_cell.angle_beta   90.00
_cell.angle_gamma   90.00
#
_symmetry.space_group_name_H-M   'P 1'
#
loop_
_entity.id
_entity.type
_entity.pdbx_description
1 polymer ?
#
loop_
_entity_poly.entity_id
_entity_poly.type
_entity_poly.pdbx_seq_one_letter_code
_entity_poly.pdbx_strand_id
1 'polypeptide(L)'
;MKNLKKGFIPLVLLIIAVAAIGGGSYYYKKSKNKASDQNKRAVANNVAVSVDTVNLKTYTNQKLGFEFKYPTVWKLKEKIDNSNKEQILNVYASNTEFRDGQYYWALDPAQALFMLTIVPMDDVKGIYNSRKNFEKNFNLGGIVATKRKTYELTDGGPGSGVQTGVEISAYKNNYLYIISLGPPAGFTETFDKILSTFKFTKPVTTSAGKSDITTSVLGNTLSVRKGEKVVQTIALSQDAISALGVVTGNVDKFITNQDVNFDGHNDVGIFSGIGYGGVNIFYDYYLFNPKTEQFEKNSILMGLSNTQVDAQNKTITSTYKSGPGYDSQTYKFDGSGYIKLPVVPAVR
;
A
#
# COMPACT_ATOMS: atom_id res chain seq x y z
N MET A 1 -78.44 -31.60 -4.33
CA MET A 1 -77.23 -31.21 -5.09
C MET A 1 -77.68 -30.18 -6.13
N LYS A 2 -77.12 -28.96 -6.09
CA LYS A 2 -77.64 -27.80 -6.85
C LYS A 2 -77.28 -27.94 -8.33
N ASN A 3 -78.30 -27.89 -9.18
CA ASN A 3 -78.18 -27.95 -10.64
C ASN A 3 -77.38 -26.75 -11.17
N LEU A 4 -76.09 -26.95 -11.49
CA LEU A 4 -75.34 -25.98 -12.28
C LEU A 4 -75.97 -25.90 -13.69
N LYS A 5 -76.52 -24.73 -14.03
CA LYS A 5 -77.10 -24.47 -15.35
C LYS A 5 -76.01 -24.66 -16.40
N LYS A 6 -76.20 -25.63 -17.31
CA LYS A 6 -75.25 -26.08 -18.35
C LYS A 6 -74.86 -24.99 -19.40
N GLY A 7 -75.14 -23.72 -19.17
CA GLY A 7 -74.75 -22.61 -20.05
C GLY A 7 -73.63 -21.71 -19.51
N PHE A 8 -73.19 -21.87 -18.26
CA PHE A 8 -72.26 -20.90 -17.63
C PHE A 8 -70.77 -21.22 -17.84
N ILE A 9 -70.42 -22.50 -18.04
CA ILE A 9 -69.03 -22.96 -18.20
C ILE A 9 -68.34 -22.39 -19.45
N PRO A 10 -68.98 -22.33 -20.64
CA PRO A 10 -68.33 -21.76 -21.82
C PRO A 10 -67.99 -20.28 -21.66
N LEU A 11 -68.83 -19.52 -20.94
CA LEU A 11 -68.62 -18.09 -20.71
C LEU A 11 -67.41 -17.83 -19.81
N VAL A 12 -67.24 -18.64 -18.76
CA VAL A 12 -66.08 -18.53 -17.85
C VAL A 12 -64.78 -18.86 -18.58
N LEU A 13 -64.77 -19.90 -19.41
CA LEU A 13 -63.61 -20.27 -20.22
C LEU A 13 -63.24 -19.19 -21.25
N LEU A 14 -64.24 -18.55 -21.86
CA LEU A 14 -64.01 -17.42 -22.78
C LEU A 14 -63.36 -16.23 -22.06
N ILE A 15 -63.83 -15.89 -20.85
CA ILE A 15 -63.27 -14.78 -20.05
C ILE A 15 -61.81 -15.07 -19.66
N ILE A 16 -61.50 -16.31 -19.25
CA ILE A 16 -60.13 -16.72 -18.92
C ILE A 16 -59.22 -16.65 -20.15
N ALA A 17 -59.70 -17.07 -21.32
CA ALA A 17 -58.94 -16.99 -22.56
C ALA A 17 -58.63 -15.54 -22.96
N VAL A 18 -59.63 -14.65 -22.86
CA VAL A 18 -59.45 -13.21 -23.13
C VAL A 18 -58.49 -12.57 -22.12
N ALA A 19 -58.58 -12.94 -20.84
CA ALA A 19 -57.66 -12.45 -19.81
C ALA A 19 -56.21 -12.94 -20.03
N ALA A 20 -56.02 -14.18 -20.47
CA ALA A 20 -54.70 -14.73 -20.79
C ALA A 20 -54.07 -14.04 -22.01
N ILE A 21 -54.85 -13.79 -23.07
CA ILE A 21 -54.38 -13.10 -24.27
C ILE A 21 -54.08 -11.62 -23.97
N GLY A 22 -54.98 -10.93 -23.25
CA GLY A 22 -54.80 -9.53 -22.86
C GLY A 22 -53.63 -9.34 -21.88
N GLY A 23 -53.55 -10.18 -20.85
CA GLY A 23 -52.47 -10.16 -19.86
C GLY A 23 -51.11 -10.50 -20.46
N GLY A 24 -51.04 -11.52 -21.32
CA GLY A 24 -49.82 -11.90 -22.04
C GLY A 24 -49.32 -10.80 -22.97
N SER A 25 -50.23 -10.16 -23.72
CA SER A 25 -49.90 -9.05 -24.63
C SER A 25 -49.39 -7.83 -23.88
N TYR A 26 -50.03 -7.47 -22.75
CA TYR A 26 -49.60 -6.36 -21.91
C TYR A 26 -48.23 -6.60 -21.27
N TYR A 27 -47.98 -7.81 -20.76
CA TYR A 27 -46.70 -8.17 -20.14
C TYR A 27 -45.55 -8.19 -21.16
N TYR A 28 -45.80 -8.71 -22.37
CA TYR A 28 -44.82 -8.73 -23.47
C TYR A 28 -44.45 -7.31 -23.95
N LYS A 29 -45.41 -6.38 -24.03
CA LYS A 29 -45.14 -4.98 -24.39
C LYS A 29 -44.37 -4.25 -23.29
N LYS A 30 -44.65 -4.54 -22.02
CA LYS A 30 -43.94 -3.96 -20.86
C LYS A 30 -42.50 -4.48 -20.73
N SER A 31 -42.22 -5.73 -21.13
CA SER A 31 -40.84 -6.27 -21.11
C SER A 31 -39.96 -5.70 -22.23
N LYS A 32 -40.51 -5.44 -23.43
CA LYS A 32 -39.76 -4.79 -24.52
C LYS A 32 -39.42 -3.32 -24.27
N ASN A 33 -40.27 -2.58 -23.54
CA ASN A 33 -40.00 -1.17 -23.27
C ASN A 33 -38.87 -0.93 -22.24
N LYS A 34 -38.46 -1.94 -21.45
CA LYS A 34 -37.27 -1.83 -20.57
C LYS A 34 -35.94 -2.02 -21.31
N ALA A 35 -35.94 -2.54 -22.53
CA ALA A 35 -34.73 -2.76 -23.32
C ALA A 35 -34.32 -1.56 -24.21
N SER A 36 -35.17 -0.53 -24.33
CA SER A 36 -34.93 0.63 -25.22
C SER A 36 -34.26 1.83 -24.54
N ASP A 37 -34.28 1.92 -23.21
CA ASP A 37 -33.72 3.08 -22.49
C ASP A 37 -32.22 2.93 -22.16
N GLN A 38 -31.65 1.72 -22.30
CA GLN A 38 -30.20 1.53 -22.18
C GLN A 38 -29.41 1.90 -23.45
N ASN A 39 -30.06 1.96 -24.62
CA ASN A 39 -29.39 2.30 -25.88
C ASN A 39 -29.33 3.81 -26.20
N LYS A 40 -29.98 4.68 -25.41
CA LYS A 40 -29.86 6.15 -25.54
C LYS A 40 -28.80 6.79 -24.64
N ARG A 41 -28.15 6.02 -23.75
CA ARG A 41 -26.94 6.47 -23.01
C ARG A 41 -25.62 6.02 -23.64
N ALA A 42 -25.64 5.14 -24.63
CA ALA A 42 -24.44 4.61 -25.28
C ALA A 42 -23.86 5.52 -26.40
N VAL A 43 -24.51 6.62 -26.76
CA VAL A 43 -24.08 7.49 -27.88
C VAL A 43 -23.20 8.67 -27.42
N ALA A 44 -22.97 8.85 -26.11
CA ALA A 44 -22.17 9.98 -25.60
C ALA A 44 -20.69 9.67 -25.28
N ASN A 45 -20.23 8.41 -25.24
CA ASN A 45 -18.89 8.07 -24.72
C ASN A 45 -18.01 7.31 -25.72
N ASN A 46 -17.97 7.74 -26.98
CA ASN A 46 -16.96 7.30 -27.94
C ASN A 46 -16.14 8.49 -28.48
N VAL A 47 -15.79 9.42 -27.59
CA VAL A 47 -14.60 10.23 -27.84
C VAL A 47 -13.41 9.38 -27.41
N ALA A 48 -12.92 8.54 -28.31
CA ALA A 48 -11.53 8.12 -28.26
C ALA A 48 -10.72 9.40 -28.40
N VAL A 49 -10.47 10.08 -27.27
CA VAL A 49 -9.54 11.20 -27.21
C VAL A 49 -8.23 10.60 -27.68
N SER A 50 -7.79 10.94 -28.89
CA SER A 50 -6.41 10.71 -29.29
C SER A 50 -5.58 11.53 -28.31
N VAL A 51 -5.13 10.88 -27.24
CA VAL A 51 -4.27 11.52 -26.24
C VAL A 51 -2.99 11.84 -26.98
N ASP A 52 -2.89 13.10 -27.41
CA ASP A 52 -1.78 13.55 -28.21
C ASP A 52 -0.52 13.48 -27.34
N THR A 53 0.33 12.49 -27.62
CA THR A 53 1.45 12.09 -26.75
C THR A 53 2.61 13.08 -26.76
N VAL A 54 2.42 14.24 -27.40
CA VAL A 54 3.40 15.32 -27.54
C VAL A 54 3.54 16.13 -26.23
N ASN A 55 2.51 16.13 -25.37
CA ASN A 55 2.47 16.93 -24.15
C ASN A 55 2.45 16.04 -22.89
N LEU A 56 3.63 15.55 -22.46
CA LEU A 56 3.79 14.75 -21.25
C LEU A 56 4.34 15.57 -20.07
N LYS A 57 3.80 15.33 -18.86
CA LYS A 57 4.37 15.78 -17.58
C LYS A 57 5.18 14.67 -16.93
N THR A 58 6.17 15.03 -16.14
CA THR A 58 6.95 14.09 -15.33
C THR A 58 6.40 14.07 -13.91
N TYR A 59 6.12 12.88 -13.40
CA TYR A 59 5.90 12.63 -11.98
C TYR A 59 7.17 12.01 -11.40
N THR A 60 7.60 12.52 -10.24
CA THR A 60 8.78 12.02 -9.55
C THR A 60 8.43 11.83 -8.08
N ASN A 61 8.56 10.61 -7.57
CA ASN A 61 8.53 10.35 -6.15
C ASN A 61 9.97 10.20 -5.64
N GLN A 62 10.50 11.29 -5.09
CA GLN A 62 11.87 11.32 -4.61
C GLN A 62 12.08 10.36 -3.42
N LYS A 63 11.10 10.24 -2.52
CA LYS A 63 11.19 9.37 -1.33
C LYS A 63 11.38 7.89 -1.68
N LEU A 64 10.67 7.42 -2.70
CA LEU A 64 10.71 6.00 -3.14
C LEU A 64 11.65 5.77 -4.33
N GLY A 65 12.21 6.83 -4.91
CA GLY A 65 13.22 6.73 -5.97
C GLY A 65 12.66 6.22 -7.29
N PHE A 66 11.60 6.84 -7.79
CA PHE A 66 11.12 6.57 -9.15
C PHE A 66 10.52 7.80 -9.83
N GLU A 67 10.47 7.76 -11.15
CA GLU A 67 9.79 8.74 -11.99
C GLU A 67 9.13 8.08 -13.19
N PHE A 68 8.06 8.69 -13.70
CA PHE A 68 7.45 8.31 -14.98
C PHE A 68 6.78 9.54 -15.61
N LYS A 69 6.53 9.48 -16.92
CA LYS A 69 5.80 10.53 -17.63
C LYS A 69 4.35 10.13 -17.87
N TYR A 70 3.45 11.11 -17.89
CA TYR A 70 2.03 10.92 -18.10
C TYR A 70 1.41 12.10 -18.89
N PRO A 71 0.27 11.90 -19.58
CA PRO A 71 -0.40 12.97 -20.32
C PRO A 71 -0.74 14.19 -19.47
N THR A 72 -0.48 15.40 -19.98
CA THR A 72 -0.73 16.67 -19.25
C THR A 72 -2.18 16.90 -18.86
N VAL A 73 -3.11 16.34 -19.63
CA VAL A 73 -4.56 16.39 -19.40
C VAL A 73 -5.00 15.50 -18.24
N TRP A 74 -4.16 14.55 -17.82
CA TRP A 74 -4.47 13.69 -16.68
C TRP A 74 -4.20 14.41 -15.37
N LYS A 75 -5.07 14.17 -14.40
CA LYS A 75 -4.92 14.59 -13.00
C LYS A 75 -4.26 13.47 -12.23
N LEU A 76 -3.28 13.80 -11.39
CA LEU A 76 -2.64 12.87 -10.47
C LEU A 76 -3.17 13.06 -9.05
N LYS A 77 -3.39 11.95 -8.36
CA LYS A 77 -3.67 11.93 -6.92
C LYS A 77 -2.79 10.90 -6.24
N GLU A 78 -2.02 11.34 -5.25
CA GLU A 78 -1.31 10.47 -4.33
C GLU A 78 -2.20 10.19 -3.12
N LYS A 79 -2.29 8.93 -2.71
CA LYS A 79 -2.89 8.55 -1.43
C LYS A 79 -1.95 7.59 -0.70
N ILE A 80 -1.68 7.91 0.56
CA ILE A 80 -1.04 7.01 1.50
C ILE A 80 -2.16 6.36 2.32
N ASP A 81 -2.34 5.05 2.19
CA ASP A 81 -3.36 4.33 2.93
C ASP A 81 -2.85 3.82 4.29
N ASN A 82 -3.06 4.60 5.35
CA ASN A 82 -2.60 4.25 6.70
C ASN A 82 -3.52 3.24 7.43
N SER A 83 -4.63 2.79 6.81
CA SER A 83 -5.64 1.97 7.50
C SER A 83 -5.12 0.62 7.99
N ASN A 84 -4.03 0.12 7.39
CA ASN A 84 -3.34 -1.11 7.80
C ASN A 84 -1.97 -0.85 8.49
N LYS A 85 -1.69 0.36 8.99
CA LYS A 85 -0.37 0.77 9.56
C LYS A 85 0.79 0.78 8.54
N GLU A 86 0.51 0.65 7.24
CA GLU A 86 1.52 0.44 6.20
C GLU A 86 1.40 1.51 5.10
N GLN A 87 2.52 2.01 4.57
CA GLN A 87 2.51 3.07 3.55
C GLN A 87 2.29 2.48 2.15
N ILE A 88 1.04 2.15 1.82
CA ILE A 88 0.66 1.88 0.43
C ILE A 88 0.54 3.23 -0.28
N LEU A 89 1.52 3.55 -1.15
CA LEU A 89 1.39 4.68 -2.05
C LEU A 89 0.58 4.23 -3.27
N ASN A 90 -0.57 4.89 -3.46
CA ASN A 90 -1.33 4.78 -4.68
C ASN A 90 -1.22 6.08 -5.48
N VAL A 91 -0.82 5.96 -6.74
CA VAL A 91 -0.81 7.07 -7.70
C VAL A 91 -1.88 6.80 -8.75
N TYR A 92 -2.91 7.64 -8.78
CA TYR A 92 -4.01 7.55 -9.73
C TYR A 92 -3.85 8.59 -10.81
N ALA A 93 -4.04 8.20 -12.07
CA ALA A 93 -4.14 9.13 -13.18
C ALA A 93 -5.46 8.97 -13.94
N SER A 94 -6.17 10.09 -14.11
CA SER A 94 -7.49 10.13 -14.77
C SER A 94 -7.63 11.38 -15.64
N ASN A 95 -8.43 11.27 -16.71
CA ASN A 95 -8.88 12.41 -17.50
C ASN A 95 -10.11 13.12 -16.90
N THR A 96 -10.63 12.66 -15.76
CA THR A 96 -11.72 13.29 -15.00
C THR A 96 -11.26 13.74 -13.61
N GLU A 97 -12.05 14.58 -12.96
CA GLU A 97 -11.77 15.02 -11.59
C GLU A 97 -12.08 13.91 -10.56
N PHE A 98 -11.19 13.74 -9.59
CA PHE A 98 -11.44 12.87 -8.44
C PHE A 98 -12.41 13.54 -7.48
N ARG A 99 -13.54 12.90 -7.16
CA ARG A 99 -14.46 13.38 -6.11
C ARG A 99 -13.95 13.00 -4.72
N ASP A 100 -14.05 13.92 -3.76
CA ASP A 100 -13.69 13.62 -2.37
C ASP A 100 -14.60 12.55 -1.77
N GLY A 101 -13.99 11.62 -1.03
CA GLY A 101 -14.70 10.51 -0.38
C GLY A 101 -15.13 9.36 -1.30
N GLN A 102 -14.88 9.42 -2.62
CA GLN A 102 -15.10 8.25 -3.48
C GLN A 102 -13.98 7.23 -3.29
N TYR A 103 -14.37 6.00 -2.92
CA TYR A 103 -13.47 4.86 -2.91
C TYR A 103 -13.07 4.49 -4.35
N TYR A 104 -11.82 4.08 -4.55
CA TYR A 104 -11.29 3.80 -5.89
C TYR A 104 -11.97 2.64 -6.60
N TRP A 105 -12.48 1.64 -5.87
CA TRP A 105 -13.31 0.57 -6.43
C TRP A 105 -14.70 1.08 -6.91
N ALA A 106 -15.08 2.30 -6.51
CA ALA A 106 -16.31 2.97 -6.92
C ALA A 106 -16.07 4.04 -8.00
N LEU A 107 -14.84 4.21 -8.47
CA LEU A 107 -14.62 4.93 -9.72
C LEU A 107 -15.21 4.09 -10.84
N ASP A 108 -16.01 4.72 -11.69
CA ASP A 108 -16.43 4.12 -12.95
C ASP A 108 -15.16 3.61 -13.65
N PRO A 109 -15.05 2.31 -14.01
CA PRO A 109 -13.89 1.77 -14.71
C PRO A 109 -13.51 2.60 -15.95
N ALA A 110 -14.47 3.29 -16.55
CA ALA A 110 -14.24 4.24 -17.63
C ALA A 110 -13.39 5.48 -17.24
N GLN A 111 -13.09 5.71 -15.95
CA GLN A 111 -12.49 6.93 -15.42
C GLN A 111 -11.10 6.72 -14.79
N ALA A 112 -10.79 5.55 -14.21
CA ALA A 112 -9.49 5.29 -13.59
C ALA A 112 -8.56 4.55 -14.58
N LEU A 113 -7.68 5.28 -15.27
CA LEU A 113 -6.88 4.73 -16.35
C LEU A 113 -5.59 4.10 -15.87
N PHE A 114 -4.93 4.68 -14.86
CA PHE A 114 -3.63 4.22 -14.39
C PHE A 114 -3.60 4.19 -12.86
N MET A 115 -3.18 3.07 -12.29
CA MET A 115 -2.92 2.93 -10.87
C MET A 115 -1.54 2.32 -10.65
N LEU A 116 -0.67 3.04 -9.96
CA LEU A 116 0.57 2.50 -9.40
C LEU A 116 0.39 2.31 -7.90
N THR A 117 0.51 1.07 -7.44
CA THR A 117 0.49 0.68 -6.04
C THR A 117 1.89 0.20 -5.66
N ILE A 118 2.40 0.71 -4.54
CA ILE A 118 3.71 0.31 -4.02
C ILE A 118 3.50 -0.31 -2.64
N VAL A 119 3.94 -1.55 -2.48
CA VAL A 119 3.72 -2.36 -1.27
C VAL A 119 5.07 -2.82 -0.73
N PRO A 120 5.36 -2.69 0.58
CA PRO A 120 6.50 -3.34 1.19
C PRO A 120 6.43 -4.87 1.01
N MET A 121 7.57 -5.52 0.77
CA MET A 121 7.59 -6.96 0.50
C MET A 121 7.09 -7.82 1.66
N ASP A 122 7.26 -7.33 2.89
CA ASP A 122 6.78 -8.01 4.09
C ASP A 122 5.26 -8.22 4.11
N ASP A 123 4.54 -7.39 3.36
CA ASP A 123 3.07 -7.33 3.35
C ASP A 123 2.47 -8.08 2.14
N VAL A 124 3.31 -8.62 1.25
CA VAL A 124 2.87 -9.33 0.03
C VAL A 124 2.27 -10.72 0.37
N LYS A 125 2.41 -11.21 1.61
CA LYS A 125 1.86 -12.49 2.08
C LYS A 125 0.33 -12.50 2.02
N GLY A 126 -0.21 -13.01 0.91
CA GLY A 126 -1.66 -13.21 0.70
C GLY A 126 -2.22 -12.49 -0.52
N ILE A 127 -1.52 -11.48 -1.06
CA ILE A 127 -2.01 -10.70 -2.22
C ILE A 127 -1.86 -11.49 -3.53
N TYR A 128 -0.92 -12.43 -3.61
CA TYR A 128 -0.44 -12.95 -4.90
C TYR A 128 -0.80 -14.40 -5.27
N ASN A 129 -1.64 -15.10 -4.50
CA ASN A 129 -1.85 -16.54 -4.70
C ASN A 129 -2.90 -16.94 -5.76
N SER A 130 -3.47 -16.02 -6.56
CA SER A 130 -4.74 -16.33 -7.23
C SER A 130 -4.78 -16.46 -8.76
N ARG A 131 -3.74 -16.20 -9.58
CA ARG A 131 -3.93 -16.19 -11.06
C ARG A 131 -2.74 -16.71 -11.87
N LYS A 132 -2.92 -17.84 -12.60
CA LYS A 132 -1.89 -18.61 -13.34
C LYS A 132 -1.72 -18.30 -14.84
N ASN A 133 -2.20 -17.16 -15.35
CA ASN A 133 -2.27 -16.97 -16.81
C ASN A 133 -1.32 -15.89 -17.35
N PHE A 134 -0.40 -16.38 -18.20
CA PHE A 134 0.51 -15.72 -19.14
C PHE A 134 1.42 -14.62 -18.57
N GLU A 135 2.64 -15.02 -18.25
CA GLU A 135 3.75 -14.17 -17.85
C GLU A 135 4.65 -13.91 -19.06
N LYS A 136 4.80 -12.63 -19.43
CA LYS A 136 5.90 -12.19 -20.29
C LYS A 136 6.81 -11.30 -19.47
N ASN A 137 8.11 -11.58 -19.50
CA ASN A 137 9.13 -10.68 -18.96
C ASN A 137 9.02 -9.33 -19.69
N PHE A 138 8.90 -8.26 -18.92
CA PHE A 138 8.81 -6.89 -19.37
C PHE A 138 9.94 -6.09 -18.72
N ASN A 139 10.60 -5.20 -19.47
CA ASN A 139 11.61 -4.32 -18.89
C ASN A 139 10.92 -3.05 -18.38
N LEU A 140 10.88 -2.87 -17.06
CA LEU A 140 10.35 -1.67 -16.42
C LEU A 140 11.53 -0.86 -15.86
N GLY A 141 11.90 0.24 -16.51
CA GLY A 141 12.95 1.14 -16.00
C GLY A 141 14.29 0.48 -15.68
N GLY A 142 14.68 -0.56 -16.44
CA GLY A 142 15.95 -1.27 -16.29
C GLY A 142 15.90 -2.51 -15.38
N ILE A 143 14.74 -2.90 -14.86
CA ILE A 143 14.57 -4.16 -14.11
C ILE A 143 13.59 -5.10 -14.82
N VAL A 144 13.73 -6.39 -14.54
CA VAL A 144 12.79 -7.41 -15.01
C VAL A 144 11.49 -7.31 -14.21
N ALA A 145 10.39 -7.16 -14.92
CA ALA A 145 9.03 -7.13 -14.41
C ALA A 145 8.18 -8.21 -15.08
N THR A 146 7.06 -8.55 -14.47
CA THR A 146 6.08 -9.50 -15.03
C THR A 146 4.88 -8.73 -15.55
N LYS A 147 4.57 -8.87 -16.85
CA LYS A 147 3.34 -8.33 -17.46
C LYS A 147 2.30 -9.44 -17.55
N ARG A 148 1.09 -9.19 -17.03
CA ARG A 148 -0.05 -10.12 -17.05
C ARG A 148 -1.33 -9.44 -17.48
N LYS A 149 -2.25 -10.22 -18.06
CA LYS A 149 -3.64 -9.79 -18.28
C LYS A 149 -4.46 -10.08 -17.02
N THR A 150 -5.21 -9.10 -16.56
CA THR A 150 -6.13 -9.26 -15.42
C THR A 150 -7.54 -9.45 -15.93
N TYR A 151 -8.32 -10.28 -15.23
CA TYR A 151 -9.74 -10.51 -15.51
C TYR A 151 -10.51 -10.08 -14.28
N GLU A 152 -11.33 -9.05 -14.38
CA GLU A 152 -12.28 -8.70 -13.34
C GLU A 152 -13.63 -9.31 -13.68
N LEU A 153 -14.12 -10.15 -12.75
CA LEU A 153 -15.51 -10.57 -12.76
C LEU A 153 -16.30 -9.37 -12.23
N THR A 154 -17.17 -8.79 -13.05
CA THR A 154 -18.14 -7.83 -12.52
C THR A 154 -19.10 -8.61 -11.63
N ASP A 155 -19.10 -8.36 -10.33
CA ASP A 155 -20.02 -9.00 -9.38
C ASP A 155 -21.48 -8.86 -9.86
N GLY A 156 -22.04 -9.93 -10.43
CA GLY A 156 -23.31 -9.79 -11.13
C GLY A 156 -23.84 -11.04 -11.82
N GLY A 157 -23.70 -12.21 -11.20
CA GLY A 157 -24.41 -13.43 -11.62
C GLY A 157 -24.05 -13.99 -13.01
N PRO A 158 -24.72 -15.08 -13.44
CA PRO A 158 -24.50 -15.68 -14.74
C PRO A 158 -24.80 -14.66 -15.85
N GLY A 159 -23.76 -14.25 -16.59
CA GLY A 159 -23.83 -13.22 -17.63
C GLY A 159 -23.00 -11.96 -17.37
N SER A 160 -22.35 -11.84 -16.21
CA SER A 160 -21.38 -10.79 -15.92
C SER A 160 -20.22 -10.80 -16.93
N GLY A 161 -20.04 -9.68 -17.65
CA GLY A 161 -18.95 -9.53 -18.60
C GLY A 161 -17.59 -9.61 -17.91
N VAL A 162 -16.63 -10.28 -18.54
CA VAL A 162 -15.24 -10.29 -18.08
C VAL A 162 -14.56 -9.03 -18.60
N GLN A 163 -14.18 -8.13 -17.70
CA GLN A 163 -13.34 -6.99 -18.09
C GLN A 163 -11.88 -7.40 -18.09
N THR A 164 -11.15 -7.03 -19.13
CA THR A 164 -9.71 -7.34 -19.27
C THR A 164 -8.89 -6.10 -19.01
N GLY A 165 -7.98 -6.18 -18.03
CA GLY A 165 -6.97 -5.16 -17.74
C GLY A 165 -5.57 -5.68 -17.99
N VAL A 166 -4.58 -4.83 -17.74
CA VAL A 166 -3.15 -5.18 -17.79
C VAL A 166 -2.53 -4.82 -16.46
N GLU A 167 -1.67 -5.70 -15.95
CA GLU A 167 -0.90 -5.43 -14.75
C GLU A 167 0.57 -5.74 -14.97
N ILE A 168 1.44 -4.87 -14.46
CA ILE A 168 2.88 -5.03 -14.39
C ILE A 168 3.27 -5.14 -12.92
N SER A 169 3.99 -6.19 -12.55
CA SER A 169 4.57 -6.33 -11.23
C SER A 169 6.09 -6.32 -11.30
N ALA A 170 6.75 -5.49 -10.52
CA ALA A 170 8.21 -5.40 -10.48
C ALA A 170 8.74 -5.29 -9.05
N TYR A 171 9.91 -5.88 -8.80
CA TYR A 171 10.51 -5.94 -7.47
C TYR A 171 11.74 -5.04 -7.41
N LYS A 172 11.80 -4.12 -6.44
CA LYS A 172 12.98 -3.28 -6.21
C LYS A 172 13.04 -2.72 -4.80
N ASN A 173 14.21 -2.72 -4.17
CA ASN A 173 14.49 -2.06 -2.88
C ASN A 173 13.50 -2.45 -1.77
N ASN A 174 13.17 -3.73 -1.63
CA ASN A 174 12.18 -4.26 -0.68
C ASN A 174 10.72 -3.82 -0.93
N TYR A 175 10.42 -3.28 -2.11
CA TYR A 175 9.06 -2.95 -2.53
C TYR A 175 8.63 -3.79 -3.74
N LEU A 176 7.36 -4.15 -3.74
CA LEU A 176 6.60 -4.61 -4.90
C LEU A 176 5.87 -3.41 -5.52
N TYR A 177 6.19 -3.13 -6.78
CA TYR A 177 5.51 -2.15 -7.61
C TYR A 177 4.46 -2.88 -8.44
N ILE A 178 3.19 -2.51 -8.27
CA ILE A 178 2.07 -3.04 -9.04
C ILE A 178 1.49 -1.89 -9.86
N ILE A 179 1.67 -1.95 -11.18
CA ILE A 179 1.13 -0.96 -12.11
C ILE A 179 -0.01 -1.60 -12.87
N SER A 180 -1.22 -1.06 -12.74
CA SER A 180 -2.40 -1.58 -13.41
C SER A 180 -3.03 -0.53 -14.32
N LEU A 181 -3.52 -1.02 -15.46
CA LEU A 181 -4.39 -0.31 -16.39
C LEU A 181 -5.78 -0.94 -16.27
N GLY A 182 -6.74 -0.14 -15.81
CA GLY A 182 -8.14 -0.54 -15.80
C GLY A 182 -8.69 -0.69 -17.23
N PRO A 183 -9.72 -1.52 -17.44
CA PRO A 183 -10.51 -1.50 -18.68
C PRO A 183 -11.09 -0.09 -18.90
N PRO A 184 -11.05 0.52 -20.10
CA PRO A 184 -11.26 -0.12 -21.40
C PRO A 184 -10.07 -0.12 -22.38
N ALA A 185 -10.16 -1.01 -23.40
CA ALA A 185 -9.13 -1.39 -24.37
C ALA A 185 -8.43 -0.26 -25.15
N GLY A 186 -8.95 0.98 -25.12
CA GLY A 186 -8.42 2.11 -25.89
C GLY A 186 -7.13 2.74 -25.36
N PHE A 187 -6.68 2.38 -24.14
CA PHE A 187 -5.53 3.04 -23.51
C PHE A 187 -4.25 2.21 -23.50
N THR A 188 -4.24 1.02 -24.11
CA THR A 188 -3.08 0.12 -24.09
C THR A 188 -1.82 0.75 -24.65
N GLU A 189 -1.92 1.50 -25.77
CA GLU A 189 -0.76 2.21 -26.34
C GLU A 189 -0.25 3.34 -25.45
N THR A 190 -1.17 4.11 -24.85
CA THR A 190 -0.81 5.18 -23.91
C THR A 190 -0.14 4.58 -22.67
N PHE A 191 -0.63 3.44 -22.19
CA PHE A 191 -0.07 2.73 -21.06
C PHE A 191 1.34 2.21 -21.35
N ASP A 192 1.54 1.53 -22.49
CA ASP A 192 2.87 1.04 -22.88
C ASP A 192 3.87 2.21 -23.06
N LYS A 193 3.40 3.36 -23.57
CA LYS A 193 4.21 4.59 -23.62
C LYS A 193 4.57 5.09 -22.21
N ILE A 194 3.62 5.19 -21.28
CA ILE A 194 3.91 5.57 -19.89
C ILE A 194 4.95 4.62 -19.27
N LEU A 195 4.75 3.31 -19.40
CA LEU A 195 5.67 2.29 -18.88
C LEU A 195 7.08 2.43 -19.47
N SER A 196 7.20 2.77 -20.76
CA SER A 196 8.50 3.00 -21.40
C SER A 196 9.26 4.23 -20.87
N THR A 197 8.55 5.17 -20.24
CA THR A 197 9.16 6.32 -19.58
C THR A 197 9.49 6.08 -18.11
N PHE A 198 9.07 4.94 -17.55
CA PHE A 198 9.28 4.62 -16.16
C PHE A 198 10.78 4.44 -15.90
N LYS A 199 11.28 5.10 -14.86
CA LYS A 199 12.67 5.00 -14.42
C LYS A 199 12.73 4.92 -12.92
N PHE A 200 13.62 4.07 -12.44
CA PHE A 200 14.00 4.12 -11.04
C PHE A 200 15.15 5.11 -10.87
N THR A 201 14.99 6.02 -9.92
CA THR A 201 15.99 7.00 -9.53
C THR A 201 16.58 6.62 -8.17
N LYS A 202 17.62 7.32 -7.75
CA LYS A 202 18.12 7.17 -6.38
C LYS A 202 17.08 7.80 -5.44
N PRO A 203 16.54 7.07 -4.45
CA PRO A 203 15.68 7.67 -3.44
C PRO A 203 16.39 8.84 -2.77
N VAL A 204 15.77 10.01 -2.75
CA VAL A 204 16.15 11.09 -1.87
C VAL A 204 15.54 10.73 -0.52
N THR A 205 16.36 10.13 0.34
CA THR A 205 16.10 10.17 1.76
C THR A 205 16.06 11.65 2.13
N THR A 206 14.85 12.22 2.30
CA THR A 206 14.67 13.51 2.96
C THR A 206 15.03 13.35 4.43
N SER A 207 16.32 13.15 4.66
CA SER A 207 17.01 13.44 5.89
C SER A 207 17.22 14.94 5.88
N ALA A 208 16.20 15.70 6.25
CA ALA A 208 16.44 17.07 6.67
C ALA A 208 17.38 17.00 7.88
N GLY A 209 18.68 17.19 7.65
CA GLY A 209 19.71 17.35 8.67
C GLY A 209 20.50 16.13 9.14
N LYS A 210 20.30 14.91 8.60
CA LYS A 210 21.02 13.71 9.10
C LYS A 210 22.21 13.34 8.23
N SER A 211 23.33 13.05 8.89
CA SER A 211 24.67 12.76 8.36
C SER A 211 24.66 11.77 7.19
N ASP A 212 25.70 11.78 6.34
CA ASP A 212 25.95 10.83 5.22
C ASP A 212 26.09 9.35 5.66
N ILE A 213 25.66 9.03 6.87
CA ILE A 213 25.81 7.76 7.55
C ILE A 213 24.56 6.91 7.30
N THR A 214 24.78 5.72 6.76
CA THR A 214 23.77 4.69 6.50
C THR A 214 24.17 3.41 7.23
N THR A 215 23.19 2.55 7.51
CA THR A 215 23.45 1.25 8.14
C THR A 215 22.94 0.11 7.28
N SER A 216 23.67 -1.00 7.22
CA SER A 216 23.28 -2.21 6.51
C SER A 216 23.66 -3.46 7.31
N VAL A 217 22.79 -4.45 7.39
CA VAL A 217 23.09 -5.73 8.04
C VAL A 217 23.70 -6.70 7.04
N LEU A 218 24.81 -7.34 7.43
CA LEU A 218 25.42 -8.44 6.68
C LEU A 218 25.87 -9.53 7.66
N GLY A 219 25.23 -10.70 7.56
CA GLY A 219 25.50 -11.83 8.45
C GLY A 219 25.18 -11.49 9.92
N ASN A 220 26.18 -11.62 10.79
CA ASN A 220 26.08 -11.35 12.23
C ASN A 220 26.51 -9.93 12.62
N THR A 221 26.54 -9.00 11.67
CA THR A 221 27.02 -7.63 11.92
C THR A 221 26.14 -6.56 11.30
N LEU A 222 26.06 -5.41 11.97
CA LEU A 222 25.58 -4.15 11.43
C LEU A 222 26.78 -3.35 10.94
N SER A 223 26.85 -3.10 9.64
CA SER A 223 27.83 -2.18 9.05
C SER A 223 27.28 -0.76 9.01
N VAL A 224 28.04 0.17 9.56
CA VAL A 224 27.82 1.61 9.46
C VAL A 224 28.67 2.12 8.30
N ARG A 225 28.06 2.90 7.40
CA ARG A 225 28.67 3.33 6.14
C ARG A 225 28.55 4.83 5.95
N LYS A 226 29.63 5.48 5.51
CA LYS A 226 29.61 6.85 4.99
C LYS A 226 29.77 6.80 3.47
N GLY A 227 28.67 7.04 2.75
CA GLY A 227 28.61 6.68 1.33
C GLY A 227 28.89 5.18 1.13
N GLU A 228 29.94 4.83 0.38
CA GLU A 228 30.30 3.43 0.11
C GLU A 228 31.29 2.83 1.13
N LYS A 229 31.93 3.66 1.95
CA LYS A 229 32.94 3.23 2.91
C LYS A 229 32.29 2.73 4.19
N VAL A 230 32.60 1.50 4.61
CA VAL A 230 32.27 1.01 5.96
C VAL A 230 33.19 1.72 6.96
N VAL A 231 32.58 2.45 7.91
CA VAL A 231 33.30 3.22 8.94
C VAL A 231 33.29 2.52 10.30
N GLN A 232 32.32 1.63 10.54
CA GLN A 232 32.23 0.82 11.75
C GLN A 232 31.44 -0.45 11.49
N THR A 233 31.74 -1.50 12.25
CA THR A 233 30.98 -2.73 12.28
C THR A 233 30.59 -3.04 13.72
N ILE A 234 29.30 -3.28 13.97
CA ILE A 234 28.76 -3.62 15.29
C ILE A 234 28.31 -5.07 15.25
N ALA A 235 28.83 -5.90 16.16
CA ALA A 235 28.40 -7.29 16.29
C ALA A 235 26.96 -7.37 16.82
N LEU A 236 26.15 -8.21 16.18
CA LEU A 236 24.77 -8.45 16.60
C LEU A 236 24.72 -9.59 17.63
N SER A 237 23.82 -9.51 18.60
CA SER A 237 23.59 -10.60 19.55
C SER A 237 22.98 -11.82 18.85
N GLN A 238 23.09 -13.01 19.45
CA GLN A 238 22.46 -14.20 18.89
C GLN A 238 20.94 -14.06 18.79
N ASP A 239 20.31 -13.37 19.73
CA ASP A 239 18.88 -13.07 19.69
C ASP A 239 18.55 -12.14 18.52
N ALA A 240 19.36 -11.11 18.28
CA ALA A 240 19.22 -10.24 17.11
C ALA A 240 19.38 -11.03 15.81
N ILE A 241 20.39 -11.88 15.72
CA ILE A 241 20.64 -12.73 14.53
C ILE A 241 19.47 -13.68 14.32
N SER A 242 18.95 -14.30 15.39
CA SER A 242 17.84 -15.25 15.31
C SER A 242 16.56 -14.55 14.89
N ALA A 243 16.29 -13.36 15.43
CA ALA A 243 15.17 -12.53 15.02
C ALA A 243 15.27 -12.09 13.56
N LEU A 244 16.47 -11.72 13.10
CA LEU A 244 16.74 -11.34 11.71
C LEU A 244 16.68 -12.54 10.75
N GLY A 245 17.10 -13.74 11.18
CA GLY A 245 17.09 -14.97 10.38
C GLY A 245 15.70 -15.59 10.23
N VAL A 246 14.80 -15.37 11.19
CA VAL A 246 13.39 -15.80 11.11
C VAL A 246 12.54 -14.84 10.26
N VAL A 247 12.96 -13.58 10.13
CA VAL A 247 12.25 -12.54 9.39
C VAL A 247 12.98 -12.23 8.10
N THR A 248 12.76 -13.06 7.08
CA THR A 248 13.15 -12.75 5.70
C THR A 248 12.35 -11.53 5.20
N GLY A 249 12.85 -10.32 5.42
CA GLY A 249 12.33 -9.10 4.77
C GLY A 249 12.31 -7.83 5.62
N ASN A 250 12.28 -7.92 6.95
CA ASN A 250 11.88 -6.81 7.82
C ASN A 250 12.97 -6.38 8.82
N VAL A 251 14.16 -6.05 8.31
CA VAL A 251 15.30 -5.57 9.11
C VAL A 251 14.96 -4.28 9.88
N ASP A 252 14.06 -3.46 9.33
CA ASP A 252 13.60 -2.18 9.88
C ASP A 252 12.83 -2.33 11.19
N LYS A 253 12.28 -3.52 11.49
CA LYS A 253 11.63 -3.80 12.78
C LYS A 253 12.64 -4.05 13.90
N PHE A 254 13.89 -4.38 13.56
CA PHE A 254 14.92 -4.78 14.52
C PHE A 254 16.04 -3.74 14.67
N ILE A 255 15.95 -2.66 13.88
CA ILE A 255 16.85 -1.52 13.91
C ILE A 255 16.00 -0.25 13.92
N THR A 256 16.05 0.50 15.03
CA THR A 256 15.42 1.82 15.07
C THR A 256 16.43 2.88 14.60
N ASN A 257 15.93 3.93 13.95
CA ASN A 257 16.73 5.03 13.42
C ASN A 257 16.16 6.37 13.90
N GLN A 258 16.40 6.69 15.17
CA GLN A 258 15.81 7.82 15.88
C GLN A 258 16.92 8.63 16.57
N ASP A 259 16.76 9.95 16.64
CA ASP A 259 17.64 10.83 17.41
C ASP A 259 17.21 10.73 18.87
N VAL A 260 17.88 9.87 19.64
CA VAL A 260 17.47 9.59 21.02
C VAL A 260 18.17 10.53 21.99
N ASN A 261 19.40 10.98 21.69
CA ASN A 261 20.14 11.96 22.50
C ASN A 261 19.83 13.43 22.14
N PHE A 262 18.96 13.67 21.17
CA PHE A 262 18.48 14.99 20.76
C PHE A 262 19.60 15.94 20.31
N ASP A 263 20.62 15.40 19.67
CA ASP A 263 21.79 16.14 19.16
C ASP A 263 21.66 16.54 17.68
N GLY A 264 20.57 16.15 17.02
CA GLY A 264 20.30 16.41 15.61
C GLY A 264 20.78 15.31 14.67
N HIS A 265 21.50 14.32 15.19
CA HIS A 265 21.91 13.12 14.45
C HIS A 265 21.06 11.93 14.83
N ASN A 266 20.92 10.98 13.91
CA ASN A 266 20.18 9.77 14.21
C ASN A 266 21.07 8.76 14.93
N ASP A 267 20.52 8.20 16.00
CA ASP A 267 21.07 7.08 16.74
C ASP A 267 20.47 5.75 16.24
N VAL A 268 21.06 4.65 16.68
CA VAL A 268 20.62 3.30 16.29
C VAL A 268 20.22 2.48 17.50
N GLY A 269 18.98 2.01 17.54
CA GLY A 269 18.53 0.99 18.47
C GLY A 269 18.61 -0.39 17.83
N ILE A 270 19.44 -1.27 18.38
CA ILE A 270 19.59 -2.66 17.90
C ILE A 270 18.74 -3.57 18.77
N PHE A 271 17.87 -4.37 18.17
CA PHE A 271 17.08 -5.36 18.89
C PHE A 271 17.97 -6.25 19.76
N SER A 272 17.60 -6.42 21.02
CA SER A 272 18.35 -7.21 21.99
C SER A 272 17.55 -8.39 22.56
N GLY A 273 16.24 -8.46 22.36
CA GLY A 273 15.46 -9.63 22.75
C GLY A 273 13.94 -9.44 22.76
N ILE A 274 13.22 -10.53 23.06
CA ILE A 274 11.77 -10.56 23.28
C ILE A 274 11.47 -11.07 24.68
N GLY A 275 10.50 -10.46 25.35
CA GLY A 275 9.97 -10.90 26.64
C GLY A 275 8.46 -11.09 26.62
N TYR A 276 7.94 -11.79 27.63
CA TYR A 276 6.50 -11.97 27.87
C TYR A 276 5.72 -12.45 26.64
N GLY A 277 6.22 -13.48 25.97
CA GLY A 277 5.54 -14.09 24.82
C GLY A 277 5.39 -13.17 23.61
N GLY A 278 6.29 -12.20 23.42
CA GLY A 278 6.25 -11.27 22.29
C GLY A 278 5.76 -9.86 22.63
N VAL A 279 5.30 -9.63 23.86
CA VAL A 279 4.77 -8.32 24.27
C VAL A 279 5.87 -7.28 24.48
N ASN A 280 7.02 -7.70 25.01
CA ASN A 280 8.15 -6.80 25.23
C ASN A 280 9.17 -7.01 24.10
N ILE A 281 9.51 -5.94 23.39
CA ILE A 281 10.53 -5.93 22.34
C ILE A 281 11.65 -5.01 22.81
N PHE A 282 12.80 -5.60 23.12
CA PHE A 282 13.93 -4.91 23.74
C PHE A 282 14.95 -4.43 22.72
N TYR A 283 15.55 -3.28 22.98
CA TYR A 283 16.61 -2.68 22.17
C TYR A 283 17.78 -2.21 23.04
N ASP A 284 18.98 -2.33 22.49
CA ASP A 284 20.20 -1.69 22.97
C ASP A 284 20.52 -0.49 22.06
N TYR A 285 20.57 0.72 22.63
CA TYR A 285 20.84 1.92 21.86
C TYR A 285 22.34 2.25 21.76
N TYR A 286 22.73 2.67 20.57
CA TYR A 286 24.06 3.18 20.24
C TYR A 286 23.91 4.61 19.73
N LEU A 287 24.59 5.55 20.38
CA LEU A 287 24.51 6.97 20.06
C LEU A 287 25.55 7.34 19.01
N PHE A 288 25.15 8.11 18.01
CA PHE A 288 26.07 8.60 17.00
C PHE A 288 26.95 9.72 17.59
N ASN A 289 28.26 9.56 17.51
CA ASN A 289 29.21 10.61 17.84
C ASN A 289 29.69 11.28 16.54
N PRO A 290 29.25 12.52 16.24
CA PRO A 290 29.61 13.20 15.00
C PRO A 290 31.11 13.55 14.90
N LYS A 291 31.86 13.55 16.01
CA LYS A 291 33.30 13.83 15.99
C LYS A 291 34.12 12.62 15.55
N THR A 292 33.72 11.43 15.99
CA THR A 292 34.41 10.18 15.67
C THR A 292 33.77 9.45 14.49
N GLU A 293 32.57 9.86 14.07
CA GLU A 293 31.72 9.19 13.08
C GLU A 293 31.42 7.74 13.45
N GLN A 294 31.34 7.45 14.75
CA GLN A 294 31.09 6.12 15.29
C GLN A 294 29.87 6.14 16.21
N PHE A 295 29.21 4.99 16.29
CA PHE A 295 28.15 4.69 17.21
C PHE A 295 28.71 4.11 18.51
N GLU A 296 28.38 4.75 19.62
CA GLU A 296 28.84 4.38 20.96
C GLU A 296 27.68 3.77 21.75
N LYS A 297 27.87 2.56 22.28
CA LYS A 297 26.83 1.88 23.07
C LYS A 297 26.49 2.69 24.31
N ASN A 298 25.23 3.05 24.50
CA ASN A 298 24.79 3.76 25.69
C ASN A 298 24.36 2.79 26.78
N SER A 299 25.03 2.81 27.93
CA SER A 299 24.76 1.89 29.04
C SER A 299 23.41 2.10 29.73
N ILE A 300 22.85 3.32 29.68
CA ILE A 300 21.57 3.65 30.34
C ILE A 300 20.39 3.20 29.47
N LEU A 301 20.54 3.31 28.15
CA LEU A 301 19.52 2.94 27.17
C LEU A 301 19.70 1.49 26.65
N MET A 302 20.18 0.59 27.50
CA MET A 302 20.23 -0.84 27.17
C MET A 302 18.98 -1.57 27.62
N GLY A 303 18.55 -2.57 26.84
CA GLY A 303 17.41 -3.42 27.18
C GLY A 303 16.11 -2.65 27.40
N LEU A 304 15.91 -1.53 26.71
CA LEU A 304 14.66 -0.78 26.80
C LEU A 304 13.60 -1.42 25.90
N SER A 305 12.38 -1.56 26.42
CA SER A 305 11.27 -2.20 25.71
C SER A 305 10.33 -1.15 25.13
N ASN A 306 9.85 -1.39 23.92
CA ASN A 306 8.75 -0.62 23.30
C ASN A 306 8.91 0.91 23.48
N THR A 307 10.09 1.42 23.14
CA THR A 307 10.51 2.79 23.43
C THR A 307 9.76 3.83 22.61
N GLN A 308 9.41 4.94 23.24
CA GLN A 308 8.84 6.14 22.62
C GLN A 308 9.75 7.34 22.89
N VAL A 309 10.10 8.08 21.84
CA VAL A 309 10.95 9.27 21.92
C VAL A 309 10.09 10.53 21.80
N ASP A 310 10.23 11.43 22.77
CA ASP A 310 9.61 12.75 22.78
C ASP A 310 10.72 13.80 22.64
N ALA A 311 10.88 14.29 21.41
CA ALA A 311 11.90 15.28 21.06
C ALA A 311 11.64 16.66 21.69
N GLN A 312 10.38 17.00 21.96
CA GLN A 312 10.04 18.30 22.55
C GLN A 312 10.48 18.35 24.02
N ASN A 313 10.21 17.28 24.77
CA ASN A 313 10.56 17.19 26.19
C ASN A 313 11.94 16.56 26.44
N LYS A 314 12.60 16.09 25.38
CA LYS A 314 13.88 15.37 25.42
C LYS A 314 13.82 14.16 26.34
N THR A 315 12.79 13.35 26.17
CA THR A 315 12.57 12.15 26.98
C THR A 315 12.38 10.90 26.15
N ILE A 316 12.77 9.77 26.73
CA ILE A 316 12.54 8.43 26.19
C ILE A 316 11.74 7.65 27.22
N THR A 317 10.62 7.06 26.81
CA THR A 317 9.79 6.21 27.68
C THR A 317 9.86 4.77 27.20
N SER A 318 10.32 3.88 28.06
CA SER A 318 10.29 2.42 27.90
C SER A 318 8.99 1.89 28.51
N THR A 319 8.24 1.08 27.78
CA THR A 319 7.02 0.43 28.27
C THR A 319 7.15 -1.08 28.21
N TYR A 320 6.76 -1.76 29.27
CA TYR A 320 6.94 -3.21 29.35
C TYR A 320 5.86 -3.86 30.20
N LYS A 321 5.49 -5.09 29.80
CA LYS A 321 4.71 -5.99 30.62
C LYS A 321 5.56 -6.52 31.77
N SER A 322 4.99 -6.53 32.97
CA SER A 322 5.58 -7.09 34.17
C SER A 322 4.50 -7.82 34.99
N GLY A 323 4.56 -9.14 35.03
CA GLY A 323 3.49 -9.98 35.60
C GLY A 323 2.11 -9.69 34.98
N PRO A 324 1.05 -9.49 35.79
CA PRO A 324 -0.29 -9.18 35.28
C PRO A 324 -0.40 -7.74 34.73
N GLY A 325 0.51 -6.84 35.10
CA GLY A 325 0.45 -5.41 34.79
C GLY A 325 1.33 -4.97 33.62
N TYR A 326 1.25 -3.68 33.33
CA TYR A 326 2.15 -2.95 32.46
C TYR A 326 2.79 -1.83 33.27
N ASP A 327 4.10 -1.69 33.13
CA ASP A 327 4.90 -0.66 33.76
C ASP A 327 5.55 0.22 32.67
N SER A 328 6.02 1.39 33.10
CA SER A 328 6.79 2.28 32.24
C SER A 328 7.92 2.95 33.02
N GLN A 329 8.97 3.30 32.29
CA GLN A 329 10.10 4.03 32.82
C GLN A 329 10.52 5.12 31.82
N THR A 330 10.54 6.36 32.30
CA THR A 330 10.97 7.51 31.50
C THR A 330 12.39 7.94 31.88
N TYR A 331 13.16 8.31 30.86
CA TYR A 331 14.52 8.85 30.95
C TYR A 331 14.52 10.23 30.32
N LYS A 332 15.15 11.21 30.96
CA LYS A 332 15.30 12.57 30.43
C LYS A 332 16.75 12.83 30.07
N PHE A 333 16.99 13.38 28.88
CA PHE A 333 18.31 13.82 28.47
C PHE A 333 18.59 15.24 28.98
N ASP A 334 19.75 15.45 29.61
CA ASP A 334 20.15 16.74 30.20
C ASP A 334 21.19 17.51 29.38
N GLY A 335 21.61 16.98 28.23
CA GLY A 335 22.68 17.54 27.41
C GLY A 335 24.01 16.78 27.53
N SER A 336 24.21 16.05 28.63
CA SER A 336 25.42 15.25 28.89
C SER A 336 25.12 13.76 29.00
N GLY A 337 23.91 13.39 29.39
CA GLY A 337 23.48 12.01 29.54
C GLY A 337 22.00 11.91 29.90
N TYR A 338 21.61 10.70 30.34
CA TYR A 338 20.23 10.42 30.73
C TYR A 338 20.08 10.31 32.24
N ILE A 339 19.01 10.91 32.74
CA ILE A 339 18.56 10.76 34.13
C ILE A 339 17.27 9.95 34.11
N LYS A 340 17.23 8.87 34.89
CA LYS A 340 16.03 8.06 35.10
C LYS A 340 15.04 8.88 35.94
N LEU A 341 13.87 9.20 35.38
CA LEU A 341 12.83 9.93 36.12
C LEU A 341 12.11 9.00 37.11
N PRO A 342 11.60 9.53 38.24
CA PRO A 342 10.74 8.75 39.12
C PRO A 342 9.52 8.23 38.37
N VAL A 343 9.12 6.98 38.64
CA VAL A 343 7.85 6.46 38.13
C VAL A 343 6.74 7.23 38.83
N VAL A 344 5.97 8.02 38.08
CA VAL A 344 4.75 8.62 38.60
C VAL A 344 3.69 7.52 38.61
N PRO A 345 3.17 7.10 39.78
CA PRO A 345 2.09 6.13 39.82
C PRO A 345 0.93 6.68 39.01
N ALA A 346 0.37 5.88 38.10
CA ALA A 346 -0.89 6.25 37.46
C ALA A 346 -1.91 6.54 38.57
N VAL A 347 -2.45 7.76 38.60
CA VAL A 347 -3.58 8.09 39.46
C VAL A 347 -4.69 7.14 39.05
N ARG A 348 -4.99 6.17 39.91
CA ARG A 348 -6.00 5.14 39.66
C ARG A 348 -7.40 5.72 39.73
#